data_AF-A0A2A4JFD8-F1
#
_entry.id   AF-A0A2A4JFD8-F1
#
_cell.length_a   1.000
_cell.length_b   1.000
_cell.length_c   1.000
_cell.angle_alpha   90.00
_cell.angle_beta   90.00
_cell.angle_gamma   90.00
#
_symmetry.space_group_name_H-M   'P 1'
#
loop_
_entity.id
_entity.type
_entity.pdbx_description
1 polymer ?
#
loop_
_entity_poly.entity_id
_entity_poly.type
_entity_poly.pdbx_seq_one_letter_code
_entity_poly.pdbx_strand_id
1 'polypeptide(L)'
;MRSAFNGHIEEIPFILVDNFENDLNKNAYFLSHFHGDHVFGLGEDRLRHRLKRNNSFIYASEVTVAIIKKECPLLYPYLKVLVLGRNTISITTNNKEVFLNIITLPAGHSLGSVMFLFQYDNQNILYTGDFRITRNSVAKFTHLHVNGEPINLDVLYVDTTFQSIPTFPKRSDVVRNAAVHIKSWLNISD
;
A
#
# COMPACT_ATOMS: atom_id res chain seq x y z
N MET A 1 -12.68 -7.34 -10.28
CA MET A 1 -12.38 -6.03 -10.91
C MET A 1 -10.88 -5.86 -10.82
N ARG A 2 -10.18 -5.42 -11.89
CA ARG A 2 -8.72 -5.21 -11.88
C ARG A 2 -8.43 -3.73 -11.61
N SER A 3 -7.36 -3.41 -10.90
CA SER A 3 -6.90 -2.02 -10.79
C SER A 3 -6.57 -1.46 -12.17
N ALA A 4 -6.93 -0.19 -12.41
CA ALA A 4 -6.57 0.52 -13.63
C ALA A 4 -5.08 0.91 -13.65
N PHE A 5 -4.46 0.98 -12.48
CA PHE A 5 -3.03 1.20 -12.35
C PHE A 5 -2.28 -0.12 -12.59
N ASN A 6 -1.30 -0.10 -13.48
CA ASN A 6 -0.54 -1.30 -13.88
C ASN A 6 0.58 -1.66 -12.90
N GLY A 7 0.74 -0.93 -11.79
CA GLY A 7 1.73 -1.16 -10.76
C GLY A 7 3.10 -0.53 -10.99
N HIS A 8 3.34 0.09 -12.17
CA HIS A 8 4.61 0.73 -12.47
C HIS A 8 4.70 2.12 -11.85
N ILE A 9 5.75 2.33 -11.06
CA ILE A 9 6.18 3.66 -10.64
C ILE A 9 7.24 4.10 -11.64
N GLU A 10 6.90 5.02 -12.55
CA GLU A 10 7.76 5.40 -13.69
C GLU A 10 9.13 5.90 -13.24
N GLU A 11 9.18 6.58 -12.09
CA GLU A 11 10.39 7.15 -11.49
C GLU A 11 11.30 6.08 -10.87
N ILE A 12 10.77 4.88 -10.59
CA ILE A 12 11.46 3.79 -9.93
C ILE A 12 11.28 2.49 -10.74
N PRO A 13 11.91 2.37 -11.92
CA PRO A 13 11.58 1.33 -12.91
C PRO A 13 11.86 -0.12 -12.47
N PHE A 14 12.63 -0.29 -11.39
CA PHE A 14 13.00 -1.58 -10.82
C PHE A 14 12.04 -2.10 -9.75
N ILE A 15 10.93 -1.40 -9.48
CA ILE A 15 9.87 -1.86 -8.57
C ILE A 15 8.53 -2.07 -9.27
N LEU A 16 7.64 -2.82 -8.62
CA LEU A 16 6.20 -2.89 -8.91
C LEU A 16 5.43 -2.73 -7.60
N VAL A 17 4.27 -2.07 -7.66
CA VAL A 17 3.38 -1.86 -6.51
C VAL A 17 1.99 -2.41 -6.85
N ASP A 18 1.41 -3.25 -5.99
CA ASP A 18 0.03 -3.77 -6.12
C ASP A 18 -0.28 -4.50 -7.44
N ASN A 19 0.76 -4.99 -8.13
CA ASN A 19 0.62 -5.83 -9.31
C ASN A 19 1.68 -6.93 -9.30
N PHE A 20 1.23 -8.18 -9.45
CA PHE A 20 2.07 -9.37 -9.45
C PHE A 20 1.76 -10.29 -10.64
N GLU A 21 1.09 -9.77 -11.67
CA GLU A 21 0.78 -10.51 -12.89
C GLU A 21 1.83 -10.21 -13.98
N ASN A 22 1.96 -8.94 -14.38
CA ASN A 22 2.71 -8.56 -15.57
C ASN A 22 4.05 -7.92 -15.22
N ASP A 23 4.99 -7.92 -16.18
CA ASP A 23 6.35 -7.37 -16.04
C ASP A 23 7.08 -7.75 -14.73
N LEU A 24 7.02 -9.03 -14.36
CA LEU A 24 7.66 -9.59 -13.16
C LEU A 24 9.20 -9.64 -13.22
N ASN A 25 9.83 -8.83 -14.07
CA ASN A 25 11.27 -8.70 -14.10
C ASN A 25 11.74 -7.51 -13.25
N LYS A 26 11.16 -7.36 -12.05
CA LYS A 26 11.54 -6.34 -11.07
C LYS A 26 12.45 -6.89 -9.98
N ASN A 27 13.07 -5.97 -9.25
CA ASN A 27 14.01 -6.25 -8.18
C ASN A 27 13.36 -6.12 -6.79
N ALA A 28 12.24 -5.41 -6.67
CA ALA A 28 11.42 -5.37 -5.47
C ALA A 28 9.93 -5.19 -5.83
N TYR A 29 9.06 -5.69 -4.97
CA TYR A 29 7.61 -5.58 -5.11
C TYR A 29 7.02 -5.00 -3.83
N PHE A 30 5.95 -4.23 -3.93
CA PHE A 30 5.28 -3.62 -2.78
C PHE A 30 3.80 -3.98 -2.79
N LEU A 31 3.24 -4.23 -1.61
CA LEU A 31 1.80 -4.42 -1.43
C LEU A 31 1.25 -3.43 -0.41
N SER A 32 0.40 -2.51 -0.84
CA SER A 32 -0.23 -1.49 0.01
C SER A 32 -1.21 -2.12 0.99
N HIS A 33 -2.01 -3.10 0.53
CA HIS A 33 -3.00 -3.82 1.33
C HIS A 33 -3.45 -5.12 0.63
N PHE A 34 -4.10 -6.03 1.37
CA PHE A 34 -4.54 -7.33 0.84
C PHE A 34 -6.02 -7.29 0.40
N HIS A 35 -6.29 -6.75 -0.79
CA HIS A 35 -7.58 -6.89 -1.48
C HIS A 35 -7.40 -7.52 -2.86
N GLY A 36 -8.45 -8.21 -3.33
CA GLY A 36 -8.42 -9.04 -4.54
C GLY A 36 -7.91 -8.32 -5.78
N ASP A 37 -8.21 -7.03 -5.91
CA ASP A 37 -7.83 -6.17 -7.02
C ASP A 37 -6.38 -5.66 -6.99
N HIS A 38 -5.70 -5.80 -5.86
CA HIS A 38 -4.30 -5.44 -5.64
C HIS A 38 -3.37 -6.66 -5.50
N VAL A 39 -3.92 -7.88 -5.38
CA VAL A 39 -3.14 -9.13 -5.20
C VAL A 39 -3.19 -10.06 -6.40
N PHE A 40 -3.62 -9.57 -7.56
CA PHE A 40 -3.62 -10.36 -8.78
C PHE A 40 -2.20 -10.85 -9.13
N GLY A 41 -2.07 -12.16 -9.33
CA GLY A 41 -0.80 -12.84 -9.59
C GLY A 41 0.03 -13.17 -8.34
N LEU A 42 -0.37 -12.72 -7.15
CA LEU A 42 0.42 -12.89 -5.92
C LEU A 42 0.64 -14.38 -5.59
N GLY A 43 -0.41 -15.18 -5.68
CA GLY A 43 -0.36 -16.63 -5.39
C GLY A 43 0.20 -17.51 -6.53
N GLU A 44 0.62 -16.92 -7.64
CA GLU A 44 1.04 -17.70 -8.82
C GLU A 44 2.49 -18.20 -8.71
N ASP A 45 2.73 -19.42 -9.21
CA ASP A 45 4.06 -20.02 -9.21
C ASP A 45 5.10 -19.20 -9.98
N ARG A 46 4.69 -18.48 -11.03
CA ARG A 46 5.64 -17.65 -11.78
C ARG A 46 6.25 -16.56 -10.92
N LEU A 47 5.47 -15.94 -10.02
CA LEU A 47 5.97 -14.90 -9.14
C LEU A 47 6.98 -15.49 -8.18
N ARG A 48 6.64 -16.61 -7.54
CA ARG A 48 7.55 -17.34 -6.64
C ARG A 48 8.87 -17.70 -7.32
N HIS A 49 8.83 -18.23 -8.53
CA HIS A 49 10.04 -18.54 -9.30
C HIS A 49 10.86 -17.28 -9.61
N ARG A 50 10.21 -16.15 -9.91
CA ARG A 50 10.88 -14.87 -10.16
C ARG A 50 11.53 -14.31 -8.90
N LEU A 51 10.82 -14.29 -7.78
CA LEU A 51 11.34 -13.87 -6.47
C LEU A 51 12.60 -14.66 -6.11
N LYS A 52 12.54 -15.99 -6.27
CA LYS A 52 13.69 -16.87 -6.06
C LYS A 52 14.86 -16.56 -6.98
N ARG A 53 14.61 -16.49 -8.29
CA ARG A 53 15.67 -16.36 -9.30
C ARG A 53 16.38 -15.01 -9.23
N ASN A 54 15.62 -13.94 -8.98
CA ASN A 54 16.15 -12.58 -8.94
C ASN A 54 16.58 -12.15 -7.52
N ASN A 55 16.43 -13.03 -6.51
CA ASN A 55 16.61 -12.70 -5.09
C ASN A 55 15.85 -11.42 -4.68
N SER A 56 14.58 -11.33 -5.11
CA SER A 56 13.70 -10.18 -4.88
C SER A 56 12.65 -10.51 -3.83
N PHE A 57 12.07 -9.46 -3.24
CA PHE A 57 11.15 -9.57 -2.10
C PHE A 57 9.89 -8.73 -2.32
N ILE A 58 8.82 -9.14 -1.63
CA ILE A 58 7.57 -8.38 -1.49
C ILE A 58 7.62 -7.66 -0.15
N TYR A 59 7.48 -6.34 -0.19
CA TYR A 59 7.50 -5.44 0.95
C TYR A 59 6.08 -4.97 1.26
N ALA A 60 5.65 -5.13 2.51
CA ALA A 60 4.33 -4.68 2.95
C ALA A 60 4.34 -4.37 4.45
N SER A 61 3.22 -3.83 4.97
CA SER A 61 3.05 -3.66 6.41
C SER A 61 3.10 -5.01 7.14
N GLU A 62 3.42 -4.99 8.44
CA GLU A 62 3.46 -6.21 9.28
C GLU A 62 2.17 -7.02 9.17
N VAL A 63 1.03 -6.34 9.23
CA VAL A 63 -0.28 -6.99 9.17
C VAL A 63 -0.55 -7.57 7.79
N THR A 64 -0.23 -6.83 6.72
CA THR A 64 -0.37 -7.35 5.35
C THR A 64 0.54 -8.56 5.15
N VAL A 65 1.78 -8.54 5.64
CA VAL A 65 2.69 -9.70 5.61
C VAL A 65 2.09 -10.90 6.36
N ALA A 66 1.49 -10.70 7.53
CA ALA A 66 0.84 -11.77 8.28
C ALA A 66 -0.32 -12.41 7.49
N ILE A 67 -1.11 -11.59 6.77
CA ILE A 67 -2.17 -12.07 5.88
C ILE A 67 -1.57 -12.88 4.72
N ILE A 68 -0.55 -12.35 4.02
CA ILE A 68 0.10 -13.08 2.91
C ILE A 68 0.67 -14.42 3.39
N LYS A 69 1.29 -14.49 4.58
CA LYS A 69 1.82 -15.75 5.13
C LYS A 69 0.73 -16.81 5.30
N LYS A 70 -0.48 -16.40 5.66
CA LYS A 70 -1.63 -17.29 5.84
C LYS A 70 -2.22 -17.73 4.50
N GLU A 71 -2.44 -16.78 3.60
CA GLU A 71 -3.13 -17.02 2.31
C GLU A 71 -2.20 -17.60 1.23
N CYS A 72 -0.91 -17.29 1.28
CA CYS A 72 0.12 -17.72 0.33
C CYS A 72 1.41 -18.20 1.04
N PRO A 73 1.38 -19.32 1.79
CA PRO A 73 2.49 -19.75 2.63
C PRO A 73 3.82 -19.96 1.90
N LEU A 74 3.76 -20.34 0.62
CA LEU A 74 4.92 -20.57 -0.24
C LEU A 74 5.73 -19.29 -0.51
N LEU A 75 5.16 -18.11 -0.27
CA LEU A 75 5.85 -16.83 -0.42
C LEU A 75 6.65 -16.43 0.81
N TYR A 76 6.50 -17.11 1.95
CA TYR A 76 7.10 -16.68 3.22
C TYR A 76 8.60 -16.32 3.14
N PRO A 77 9.47 -17.07 2.45
CA PRO A 77 10.89 -16.71 2.31
C PRO A 77 11.16 -15.37 1.59
N TYR A 78 10.16 -14.87 0.86
CA TYR A 78 10.24 -13.69 0.01
C TYR A 78 9.48 -12.47 0.56
N LEU A 79 9.02 -12.53 1.81
CA LEU A 79 8.28 -11.42 2.44
C LEU A 79 9.20 -10.58 3.34
N LYS A 80 9.06 -9.26 3.23
CA LYS A 80 9.75 -8.28 4.08
C LYS A 80 8.74 -7.30 4.67
N VAL A 81 8.87 -7.05 5.97
CA VAL A 81 8.02 -6.10 6.68
C VAL A 81 8.60 -4.69 6.53
N LEU A 82 7.72 -3.73 6.25
CA LEU A 82 7.97 -2.30 6.41
C LEU A 82 7.22 -1.82 7.65
N VAL A 83 7.93 -1.15 8.55
CA VAL A 83 7.33 -0.52 9.73
C VAL A 83 6.69 0.81 9.36
N LEU A 84 5.70 1.25 10.14
CA LEU A 84 5.15 2.60 10.00
C LEU A 84 6.25 3.65 10.21
N GLY A 85 6.29 4.65 9.33
CA GLY A 85 7.35 5.66 9.30
C GLY A 85 8.51 5.27 8.38
N ARG A 86 9.74 5.67 8.74
CA ARG A 86 10.92 5.57 7.87
C ARG A 86 11.46 4.15 7.77
N ASN A 87 11.74 3.75 6.54
CA ASN A 87 12.41 2.51 6.15
C ASN A 87 13.46 2.84 5.09
N THR A 88 14.51 2.04 5.02
CA THR A 88 15.47 2.06 3.92
C THR A 88 15.73 0.63 3.52
N ILE A 89 15.64 0.34 2.23
CA ILE A 89 15.95 -0.98 1.68
C ILE A 89 17.09 -0.85 0.68
N SER A 90 17.91 -1.89 0.63
CA SER A 90 18.91 -2.09 -0.42
C SER A 90 18.34 -3.04 -1.46
N ILE A 91 18.47 -2.66 -2.73
CA ILE A 91 18.04 -3.42 -3.90
C ILE A 91 19.21 -3.54 -4.86
N THR A 92 19.55 -4.76 -5.29
CA THR A 92 20.55 -4.96 -6.33
C THR A 92 19.91 -4.85 -7.71
N THR A 93 20.32 -3.87 -8.51
CA THR A 93 19.89 -3.64 -9.89
C THR A 93 21.10 -3.59 -10.82
N ASN A 94 21.13 -4.34 -11.93
CA ASN A 94 22.25 -4.34 -12.89
C ASN A 94 23.64 -4.49 -12.24
N ASN A 95 23.76 -5.40 -11.25
CA ASN A 95 24.97 -5.63 -10.45
C ASN A 95 25.46 -4.41 -9.64
N LYS A 96 24.59 -3.42 -9.40
CA LYS A 96 24.84 -2.28 -8.52
C LYS A 96 23.83 -2.27 -7.38
N GLU A 97 24.30 -1.91 -6.21
CA GLU A 97 23.44 -1.70 -5.05
C GLU A 97 22.79 -0.32 -5.11
N VAL A 98 21.48 -0.27 -4.91
CA VAL A 98 20.68 0.96 -4.90
C VAL A 98 19.89 1.00 -3.61
N PHE A 99 19.89 2.16 -2.95
CA PHE A 99 19.11 2.39 -1.74
C PHE A 99 17.81 3.10 -2.09
N LEU A 100 16.70 2.56 -1.59
CA LEU A 100 15.39 3.18 -1.68
C LEU A 100 14.90 3.51 -0.28
N ASN A 101 14.63 4.79 -0.04
CA ASN A 101 14.00 5.26 1.19
C ASN A 101 12.49 5.21 1.02
N ILE A 102 11.79 4.63 2.00
CA ILE A 102 10.33 4.51 2.00
C ILE A 102 9.82 5.01 3.34
N ILE A 103 8.84 5.91 3.30
CA ILE A 103 8.04 6.25 4.46
C ILE A 103 6.68 5.58 4.27
N THR A 104 6.32 4.65 5.17
CA THR A 104 4.98 4.06 5.16
C THR A 104 4.04 4.85 6.07
N LEU A 105 2.87 5.19 5.54
CA LEU A 105 1.85 5.99 6.24
C LEU A 105 0.55 5.18 6.31
N PRO A 106 -0.24 5.29 7.38
CA PRO A 106 -1.52 4.58 7.44
C PRO A 106 -2.50 5.14 6.40
N ALA A 107 -3.02 4.27 5.52
CA ALA A 107 -4.01 4.64 4.50
C ALA A 107 -5.44 4.68 5.06
N GLY A 108 -5.68 3.95 6.15
CA GLY A 108 -6.97 3.90 6.83
C GLY A 108 -8.06 3.17 6.04
N HIS A 109 -7.74 2.53 4.92
CA HIS A 109 -8.70 1.81 4.08
C HIS A 109 -9.17 0.51 4.70
N SER A 110 -8.23 -0.40 4.95
CA SER A 110 -8.44 -1.71 5.54
C SER A 110 -7.34 -2.04 6.55
N LEU A 111 -7.46 -3.18 7.22
CA LEU A 111 -6.47 -3.65 8.18
C LEU A 111 -5.12 -3.86 7.48
N GLY A 112 -4.07 -3.20 7.97
CA GLY A 112 -2.73 -3.27 7.37
C GLY A 112 -2.49 -2.34 6.17
N SER A 113 -3.50 -1.57 5.75
CA SER A 113 -3.38 -0.67 4.60
C SER A 113 -2.40 0.49 4.84
N VAL A 114 -1.46 0.67 3.91
CA VAL A 114 -0.44 1.73 3.95
C VAL A 114 -0.32 2.46 2.61
N MET A 115 0.01 3.74 2.70
CA MET A 115 0.56 4.53 1.60
C MET A 115 2.09 4.43 1.63
N PHE A 116 2.73 4.55 0.47
CA PHE A 116 4.19 4.58 0.33
C PHE A 116 4.64 5.94 -0.18
N LEU A 117 5.40 6.68 0.63
CA LEU A 117 6.19 7.80 0.16
C LEU A 117 7.60 7.30 -0.15
N PHE A 118 7.90 7.12 -1.43
CA PHE A 118 9.22 6.77 -1.92
C PHE A 118 10.07 8.04 -2.06
N GLN A 119 11.33 7.95 -1.65
CA GLN A 119 12.32 8.98 -1.89
C GLN A 119 13.47 8.37 -2.68
N TYR A 120 13.53 8.71 -3.97
CA TYR A 120 14.45 8.13 -4.94
C TYR A 120 14.87 9.17 -5.97
N ASP A 121 16.17 9.21 -6.30
CA ASP A 121 16.73 10.13 -7.30
C ASP A 121 16.29 11.60 -7.12
N ASN A 122 16.35 12.08 -5.87
CA ASN A 122 15.91 13.42 -5.44
C ASN A 122 14.42 13.74 -5.66
N GLN A 123 13.58 12.72 -5.89
CA GLN A 123 12.14 12.87 -6.02
C GLN A 123 11.39 12.29 -4.82
N ASN A 124 10.30 12.95 -4.43
CA ASN A 124 9.31 12.48 -3.47
C ASN A 124 8.07 11.98 -4.24
N ILE A 125 7.88 10.66 -4.25
CA ILE A 125 6.80 9.99 -4.99
C ILE A 125 5.85 9.35 -3.99
N LEU A 126 4.59 9.81 -3.96
CA LEU A 126 3.56 9.25 -3.07
C LEU A 126 2.64 8.30 -3.85
N TYR A 127 2.62 7.04 -3.44
CA TYR A 127 1.62 6.05 -3.84
C TYR A 127 0.63 5.83 -2.69
N THR A 128 -0.64 6.14 -2.89
CA THR A 128 -1.63 6.06 -1.81
C THR A 128 -2.14 4.64 -1.56
N GLY A 129 -2.06 3.75 -2.56
CA GLY A 129 -2.97 2.60 -2.63
C GLY A 129 -4.41 3.08 -2.50
N ASP A 130 -5.29 2.22 -2.02
CA ASP A 130 -6.61 2.65 -1.57
C ASP A 130 -6.48 3.33 -0.21
N PHE A 131 -7.05 4.52 -0.08
CA PHE A 131 -6.95 5.28 1.16
C PHE A 131 -8.26 6.01 1.47
N ARG A 132 -8.48 6.22 2.77
CA ARG A 132 -9.51 7.15 3.22
C ARG A 132 -9.04 7.79 4.51
N ILE A 133 -8.53 9.01 4.36
CA ILE A 133 -7.98 9.84 5.44
C ILE A 133 -8.80 11.13 5.58
N THR A 134 -8.67 11.78 6.72
CA THR A 134 -9.29 13.10 6.97
C THR A 134 -8.27 14.22 6.78
N ARG A 135 -8.72 15.47 6.58
CA ARG A 135 -7.80 16.63 6.58
C ARG A 135 -6.92 16.68 7.85
N ASN A 136 -7.52 16.38 9.01
CA ASN A 136 -6.81 16.31 10.28
C ASN A 136 -5.81 15.14 10.37
N SER A 137 -6.00 14.09 9.56
CA SER A 137 -5.04 12.98 9.47
C SER A 137 -3.77 13.43 8.75
N VAL A 138 -3.92 14.17 7.64
CA VAL A 138 -2.78 14.66 6.85
C VAL A 138 -1.87 15.52 7.71
N ALA A 139 -2.42 16.50 8.45
CA ALA A 139 -1.65 17.36 9.35
C ALA A 139 -0.86 16.59 10.45
N LYS A 140 -1.27 15.36 10.78
CA LYS A 140 -0.58 14.51 11.75
C LYS A 140 0.53 13.65 11.12
N PHE A 141 0.54 13.52 9.80
CA PHE A 141 1.61 12.82 9.09
C PHE A 141 2.83 13.74 9.01
N THR A 142 3.60 13.75 10.10
CA THR A 142 4.80 14.59 10.25
C THR A 142 5.81 14.37 9.13
N HIS A 143 5.85 13.19 8.53
CA HIS A 143 6.70 12.90 7.37
C HIS A 143 6.27 13.58 6.06
N LEU A 144 5.03 14.05 5.97
CA LEU A 144 4.54 14.85 4.86
C LEU A 144 4.76 16.35 5.08
N HIS A 145 5.46 16.75 6.15
CA HIS A 145 5.67 18.14 6.51
C HIS A 145 7.13 18.41 6.89
N VAL A 146 7.63 19.61 6.56
CA VAL A 146 8.91 20.15 7.02
C VAL A 146 8.63 21.55 7.57
N ASN A 147 9.02 21.78 8.83
CA ASN A 147 8.79 23.06 9.52
C ASN A 147 7.32 23.54 9.53
N GLY A 148 6.38 22.59 9.56
CA GLY A 148 4.94 22.88 9.57
C GLY A 148 4.31 23.02 8.17
N GLU A 149 5.13 23.09 7.12
CA GLU A 149 4.67 23.19 5.73
C GLU A 149 4.68 21.82 5.04
N PRO A 150 3.73 21.54 4.13
CA PRO A 150 3.76 20.31 3.34
C PRO A 150 5.05 20.16 2.55
N ILE A 151 5.55 18.93 2.42
CA ILE A 151 6.66 18.64 1.51
C ILE A 151 6.24 18.84 0.05
N ASN A 152 7.21 19.12 -0.81
CA ASN A 152 7.00 19.02 -2.25
C ASN A 152 6.87 17.54 -2.64
N LEU A 153 5.74 17.17 -3.23
CA LEU A 153 5.57 15.89 -3.91
C LEU A 153 5.77 16.12 -5.40
N ASP A 154 6.74 15.41 -5.98
CA ASP A 154 7.02 15.50 -7.42
C ASP A 154 5.97 14.69 -8.20
N VAL A 155 5.55 13.54 -7.63
CA VAL A 155 4.62 12.62 -8.27
C VAL A 155 3.64 12.04 -7.25
N LEU A 156 2.37 11.93 -7.67
CA LEU A 156 1.28 11.41 -6.85
C LEU A 156 0.47 10.36 -7.63
N TYR A 157 0.56 9.10 -7.21
CA TYR A 157 -0.30 8.01 -7.65
C TYR A 157 -1.43 7.85 -6.61
N VAL A 158 -2.62 8.32 -6.96
CA VAL A 158 -3.73 8.50 -6.01
C VAL A 158 -4.94 7.66 -6.36
N ASP A 159 -5.58 7.09 -5.33
CA ASP A 159 -6.91 6.50 -5.43
C ASP A 159 -7.95 7.57 -5.80
N THR A 160 -8.59 7.36 -6.95
CA THR A 160 -9.59 8.24 -7.55
C THR A 160 -11.00 7.65 -7.51
N THR A 161 -11.23 6.56 -6.75
CA THR A 161 -12.50 5.81 -6.69
C THR A 161 -13.72 6.71 -6.53
N PHE A 162 -13.60 7.78 -5.76
CA PHE A 162 -14.68 8.70 -5.46
C PHE A 162 -14.41 10.15 -5.87
N GLN A 163 -13.52 10.40 -6.84
CA GLN A 163 -13.14 11.76 -7.26
C GLN A 163 -14.34 12.63 -7.68
N SER A 164 -15.41 12.03 -8.19
CA SER A 164 -16.64 12.73 -8.61
C SER A 164 -17.72 12.82 -7.52
N ILE A 165 -17.54 12.17 -6.35
CA ILE A 165 -18.56 12.15 -5.29
C ILE A 165 -18.22 13.22 -4.24
N PRO A 166 -19.11 14.19 -3.99
CA PRO A 166 -18.74 15.42 -3.27
C PRO A 166 -18.53 15.22 -1.77
N THR A 167 -19.30 14.34 -1.12
CA THR A 167 -19.24 14.16 0.34
C THR A 167 -19.65 12.78 0.77
N PHE A 168 -18.96 12.25 1.79
CA PHE A 168 -19.35 11.04 2.51
C PHE A 168 -19.53 11.34 4.00
N PRO A 169 -20.45 10.63 4.70
CA PRO A 169 -20.51 10.68 6.15
C PRO A 169 -19.19 10.22 6.77
N LYS A 170 -18.86 10.71 7.97
CA LYS A 170 -17.68 10.25 8.71
C LYS A 170 -17.85 8.78 9.07
N ARG A 171 -16.74 8.05 9.19
CA ARG A 171 -16.74 6.64 9.67
C ARG A 171 -17.50 6.51 10.99
N SER A 172 -17.27 7.43 11.94
CA SER A 172 -17.93 7.44 13.24
C SER A 172 -19.45 7.57 13.14
N ASP A 173 -19.94 8.35 12.19
CA ASP A 173 -21.37 8.59 12.04
C ASP A 173 -22.06 7.37 11.41
N VAL A 174 -21.42 6.75 10.41
CA VAL A 174 -21.91 5.48 9.82
C VAL A 174 -21.98 4.38 10.87
N VAL A 175 -20.92 4.20 11.67
CA VAL A 175 -20.89 3.17 12.73
C VAL A 175 -21.95 3.45 13.79
N ARG A 176 -22.09 4.71 14.24
CA ARG A 176 -23.11 5.11 15.22
C ARG A 176 -24.52 4.79 14.71
N ASN A 177 -24.83 5.19 13.48
CA ASN A 177 -26.14 4.99 12.89
C ASN A 177 -26.44 3.50 12.67
N ALA A 178 -25.48 2.72 12.16
CA ALA A 178 -25.64 1.28 12.01
C ALA A 178 -25.93 0.60 13.36
N ALA A 179 -25.19 0.96 14.42
CA ALA A 179 -25.40 0.41 15.75
C ALA A 179 -26.80 0.72 16.30
N VAL A 180 -27.33 1.92 16.05
CA VAL A 180 -28.71 2.29 16.45
C VAL A 180 -29.73 1.41 15.74
N HIS A 181 -29.63 1.24 14.42
CA HIS A 181 -30.56 0.42 13.66
C HIS A 181 -30.51 -1.07 14.04
N ILE A 182 -29.30 -1.62 14.23
CA ILE A 182 -29.13 -3.02 14.67
C ILE A 182 -29.78 -3.23 16.04
N LYS A 183 -29.54 -2.33 17.01
CA LYS A 183 -30.16 -2.43 18.34
C LYS A 183 -31.68 -2.34 18.28
N SER A 184 -32.22 -1.44 17.47
CA SER A 184 -33.67 -1.32 17.29
C SER A 184 -34.27 -2.61 16.75
N TRP A 185 -33.62 -3.24 15.76
CA TRP A 185 -34.10 -4.49 15.18
C TRP A 185 -34.08 -5.65 16.18
N LEU A 186 -32.98 -5.78 16.93
CA LEU A 186 -32.85 -6.81 17.97
C LEU A 186 -33.91 -6.64 19.07
N ASN A 187 -34.25 -5.41 19.45
CA ASN A 187 -35.27 -5.14 20.47
C ASN A 187 -36.73 -5.31 19.99
N ILE A 188 -36.96 -5.42 18.67
CA ILE A 188 -38.29 -5.73 18.08
C ILE A 188 -38.48 -7.25 17.94
N SER A 189 -37.41 -8.04 18.12
CA SER A 189 -37.41 -9.49 17.92
C SER A 189 -37.79 -10.30 19.18
N ASP A 190 -38.28 -9.63 20.23
CA ASP A 190 -38.92 -10.19 21.44
C ASP A 190 -40.42 -9.84 21.44
#